data_AF-T0Q1Z7-F1
#
_entry.id   AF-T0Q1Z7-F1
#
_cell.length_a   1.000
_cell.length_b   1.000
_cell.length_c   1.000
_cell.angle_alpha   90.00
_cell.angle_beta   90.00
_cell.angle_gamma   90.00
#
_symmetry.space_group_name_H-M   'P 1'
#
loop_
_entity.id
_entity.type
_entity.pdbx_description
1 polymer ?
#
loop_
_entity_poly.entity_id
_entity_poly.type
_entity_poly.pdbx_seq_one_letter_code
_entity_poly.pdbx_strand_id
1 'polypeptide(L)'
;MSSPETNSKRARSDEPEASTKKVKISRTYEELAALCKQDPRFHDRYEARPRTWVSTSTMKKSSKAQYKRVVALDCEMCVTLSERRDDRDSHALVRVTLIDGEDPDVILVDLIVHQPPPGRIIYDYKTDIHGLSGELIFGSKIDVARARKEVLKHLGPDTVLVGHSVDGDLASMMIHHSNCLDTALLYKRMDVPEIKSTPGLRELTVQLLKIEMPPVHDSFLDAKMTMLAAQYALTNPIGPVIVYKAPATTWGPPPSEPSANEPGAKPLTMPPRIKSSAKPAARAPVMALPRPGQDDGPAAQWVIHRIPKGIFNSDIQSFVTKTTSVVPEMVENVVFKSQWGSCSVNFPSAMHANLAFAMLTGDESKDPLDRVVKKVEVPNKAGTIYKGIKIMTAKK
;
A
#
# COMPACT_ATOMS: atom_id res chain seq x y z
N MET A 1 29.83 6.74 83.44
CA MET A 1 29.16 5.43 83.30
C MET A 1 27.83 5.64 82.60
N SER A 2 27.63 4.94 81.48
CA SER A 2 26.41 4.76 80.67
C SER A 2 25.57 5.98 80.29
N SER A 3 25.58 6.31 79.00
CA SER A 3 24.39 6.78 78.27
C SER A 3 24.19 5.86 77.06
N PRO A 4 22.99 5.25 76.87
CA PRO A 4 22.76 4.24 75.85
C PRO A 4 22.31 4.84 74.52
N GLU A 5 22.86 4.31 73.43
CA GLU A 5 22.43 4.53 72.05
C GLU A 5 21.03 3.94 71.83
N THR A 6 20.15 4.75 71.24
CA THR A 6 18.81 4.35 70.84
C THR A 6 18.85 3.58 69.51
N ASN A 7 18.60 2.28 69.59
CA ASN A 7 18.50 1.37 68.46
C ASN A 7 17.14 1.56 67.75
N SER A 8 17.13 2.31 66.63
CA SER A 8 15.97 2.41 65.74
C SER A 8 15.98 1.26 64.73
N LYS A 9 15.17 0.23 65.02
CA LYS A 9 14.87 -0.87 64.09
C LYS A 9 14.10 -0.32 62.89
N ARG A 10 14.77 -0.19 61.74
CA ARG A 10 14.10 -0.05 60.43
C ARG A 10 13.85 -1.45 59.88
N ALA A 11 12.64 -1.96 60.08
CA ALA A 11 12.17 -3.17 59.41
C ALA A 11 12.22 -2.95 57.89
N ARG A 12 13.06 -3.70 57.19
CA ARG A 12 12.95 -3.85 55.73
C ARG A 12 11.74 -4.73 55.48
N SER A 13 10.71 -4.14 54.88
CA SER A 13 9.64 -4.87 54.23
C SER A 13 10.24 -5.55 52.98
N ASP A 14 10.47 -6.85 53.08
CA ASP A 14 10.72 -7.69 51.92
C ASP A 14 9.39 -7.80 51.14
N GLU A 15 9.18 -6.93 50.15
CA GLU A 15 8.19 -7.21 49.11
C GLU A 15 8.79 -8.26 48.17
N PRO A 16 8.08 -9.37 47.89
CA PRO A 16 8.53 -10.33 46.91
C PRO A 16 8.40 -9.71 45.52
N GLU A 17 9.54 -9.32 44.95
CA GLU A 17 9.66 -8.93 43.54
C GLU A 17 9.23 -10.14 42.70
N ALA A 18 7.98 -10.12 42.21
CA ALA A 18 7.44 -11.16 41.36
C ALA A 18 8.22 -11.16 40.05
N SER A 19 9.22 -12.04 39.97
CA SER A 19 9.91 -12.41 38.74
C SER A 19 8.87 -13.02 37.79
N THR A 20 8.19 -12.18 37.02
CA THR A 20 7.37 -12.61 35.88
C THR A 20 8.33 -13.21 34.85
N LYS A 21 8.52 -14.53 34.92
CA LYS A 21 9.16 -15.30 33.85
C LYS A 21 8.40 -14.98 32.56
N LYS A 22 9.01 -14.19 31.67
CA LYS A 22 8.47 -13.94 30.33
C LYS A 22 8.24 -15.30 29.68
N VAL A 23 6.97 -15.66 29.46
CA VAL A 23 6.60 -16.89 28.76
C VAL A 23 7.23 -16.83 27.38
N LYS A 24 8.13 -17.77 27.09
CA LYS A 24 8.77 -17.86 25.78
C LYS A 24 7.73 -18.43 24.80
N ILE A 25 7.12 -17.54 24.02
CA ILE A 25 6.17 -17.91 22.97
C ILE A 25 6.95 -18.55 21.83
N SER A 26 6.50 -19.73 21.40
CA SER A 26 7.00 -20.43 20.22
C SER A 26 5.83 -21.19 19.60
N ARG A 27 5.48 -20.86 18.36
CA ARG A 27 4.40 -21.48 17.61
C ARG A 27 4.86 -21.92 16.23
N THR A 28 4.07 -22.77 15.60
CA THR A 28 4.17 -23.19 14.20
C THR A 28 3.08 -22.51 13.36
N TYR A 29 3.21 -22.55 12.03
CA TYR A 29 2.16 -22.01 11.15
C TYR A 29 0.87 -22.80 11.24
N GLU A 30 0.97 -24.12 11.45
CA GLU A 30 -0.15 -25.03 11.61
C GLU A 30 -0.93 -24.70 12.90
N GLU A 31 -0.23 -24.39 13.99
CA GLU A 31 -0.86 -23.93 15.24
C GLU A 31 -1.56 -22.57 15.06
N LEU A 32 -0.94 -21.63 14.33
CA LEU A 32 -1.57 -20.34 14.03
C LEU A 32 -2.82 -20.49 13.14
N ALA A 33 -2.77 -21.37 12.12
CA ALA A 33 -3.94 -21.70 11.31
C ALA A 33 -5.03 -22.38 12.14
N ALA A 34 -4.66 -23.25 13.08
CA ALA A 34 -5.60 -23.87 14.01
C ALA A 34 -6.26 -22.84 14.95
N LEU A 35 -5.53 -21.80 15.37
CA LEU A 35 -6.08 -20.69 16.14
C LEU A 35 -7.05 -19.84 15.31
N CYS A 36 -6.75 -19.60 14.03
CA CYS A 36 -7.69 -18.92 13.13
C CYS A 36 -9.03 -19.67 13.04
N LYS A 37 -8.99 -21.00 12.93
CA LYS A 37 -10.20 -21.87 12.88
C LYS A 37 -11.04 -21.81 14.16
N GLN A 38 -10.48 -21.41 15.29
CA GLN A 38 -11.20 -21.25 16.55
C GLN A 38 -11.93 -19.91 16.64
N ASP A 39 -11.59 -18.93 15.80
CA ASP A 39 -12.31 -17.66 15.75
C ASP A 39 -13.71 -17.89 15.16
N PRO A 40 -14.80 -17.44 15.81
CA PRO A 40 -16.16 -17.63 15.32
C PRO A 40 -16.36 -17.11 13.88
N ARG A 41 -15.68 -16.02 13.50
CA ARG A 41 -15.76 -15.42 12.16
C ARG A 41 -15.16 -16.31 11.08
N PHE A 42 -14.30 -17.28 11.44
CA PHE A 42 -13.70 -18.20 10.48
C PHE A 42 -14.77 -19.09 9.84
N HIS A 43 -15.72 -19.57 10.63
CA HIS A 43 -16.80 -20.42 10.13
C HIS A 43 -17.64 -19.68 9.09
N ASP A 44 -18.07 -18.46 9.42
CA ASP A 44 -18.88 -17.62 8.53
C ASP A 44 -18.18 -17.32 7.19
N ARG A 45 -16.85 -17.15 7.21
CA ARG A 45 -16.07 -16.79 6.03
C ARG A 45 -15.62 -17.98 5.17
N TYR A 46 -15.30 -19.12 5.81
CA TYR A 46 -14.60 -20.23 5.14
C TYR A 46 -15.43 -21.53 5.05
N GLU A 47 -16.60 -21.62 5.70
CA GLU A 47 -17.40 -22.85 5.64
C GLU A 47 -18.14 -23.04 4.31
N ALA A 48 -18.54 -21.94 3.66
CA ALA A 48 -19.26 -22.01 2.40
C ALA A 48 -18.47 -22.82 1.35
N ARG A 49 -19.05 -23.95 0.92
CA ARG A 49 -18.47 -24.86 -0.08
C ARG A 49 -19.37 -24.97 -1.31
N PRO A 50 -19.43 -23.94 -2.17
CA PRO A 50 -20.16 -24.06 -3.43
C PRO A 50 -19.61 -25.26 -4.23
N ARG A 51 -20.50 -26.12 -4.75
CA ARG A 51 -20.10 -27.32 -5.50
C ARG A 51 -19.27 -27.02 -6.76
N THR A 52 -19.36 -25.79 -7.26
CA THR A 52 -18.62 -25.30 -8.42
C THR A 52 -17.16 -24.93 -8.10
N TRP A 53 -16.81 -24.81 -6.82
CA TRP A 53 -15.47 -24.42 -6.40
C TRP A 53 -14.54 -25.63 -6.32
N VAL A 54 -13.25 -25.39 -6.60
CA VAL A 54 -12.23 -26.42 -6.49
C VAL A 54 -11.80 -26.52 -5.04
N SER A 55 -12.11 -27.65 -4.39
CA SER A 55 -11.68 -27.88 -3.01
C SER A 55 -10.32 -28.56 -2.96
N THR A 56 -9.36 -27.90 -2.34
CA THR A 56 -8.01 -28.43 -2.12
C THR A 56 -8.01 -29.74 -1.32
N SER A 57 -8.97 -29.93 -0.41
CA SER A 57 -9.12 -31.19 0.36
C SER A 57 -9.41 -32.43 -0.49
N THR A 58 -9.93 -32.24 -1.71
CA THR A 58 -10.25 -33.33 -2.65
C THR A 58 -9.14 -33.59 -3.66
N MET A 59 -8.09 -32.76 -3.67
CA MET A 59 -6.98 -32.90 -4.59
C MET A 59 -6.13 -34.12 -4.22
N LYS A 60 -5.89 -34.99 -5.20
CA LYS A 60 -4.97 -36.12 -5.02
C LYS A 60 -3.55 -35.60 -4.79
N LYS A 61 -2.79 -36.29 -3.94
CA LYS A 61 -1.33 -36.11 -3.86
C LYS A 61 -0.75 -36.54 -5.22
N SER A 62 -0.47 -35.57 -6.08
CA SER A 62 0.16 -35.80 -7.37
C SER A 62 1.66 -35.90 -7.16
N SER A 63 2.31 -36.93 -7.71
CA SER A 63 3.78 -37.04 -7.69
C SER A 63 4.48 -35.91 -8.43
N LYS A 64 3.75 -35.13 -9.26
CA LYS A 64 4.24 -33.94 -9.95
C LYS A 64 3.91 -32.63 -9.22
N ALA A 65 3.05 -32.65 -8.21
CA ALA A 65 2.70 -31.44 -7.49
C ALA A 65 3.82 -31.05 -6.53
N GLN A 66 4.31 -29.83 -6.67
CA GLN A 66 5.28 -29.23 -5.76
C GLN A 66 4.54 -28.35 -4.76
N TYR A 67 3.63 -28.97 -4.00
CA TYR A 67 2.92 -28.26 -2.95
C TYR A 67 3.93 -27.74 -1.94
N LYS A 68 3.79 -26.47 -1.59
CA LYS A 68 4.60 -25.83 -0.56
C LYS A 68 4.02 -26.13 0.81
N ARG A 69 4.85 -26.11 1.84
CA ARG A 69 4.37 -26.24 3.22
C ARG A 69 3.56 -25.01 3.62
N VAL A 70 4.06 -23.83 3.27
CA VAL A 70 3.43 -22.53 3.56
C VAL A 70 3.58 -21.62 2.35
N VAL A 71 2.53 -20.88 2.03
CA VAL A 71 2.50 -19.86 0.97
C VAL A 71 1.72 -18.66 1.46
N ALA A 72 1.99 -17.47 0.91
CA ALA A 72 1.14 -16.31 1.13
C ALA A 72 0.52 -15.81 -0.17
N LEU A 73 -0.72 -15.35 -0.09
CA LEU A 73 -1.55 -14.98 -1.22
C LEU A 73 -2.18 -13.62 -0.98
N ASP A 74 -2.25 -12.82 -2.04
CA ASP A 74 -3.09 -11.64 -2.13
C ASP A 74 -3.53 -11.43 -3.58
N CYS A 75 -4.72 -10.86 -3.76
CA CYS A 75 -5.34 -10.59 -5.05
C CYS A 75 -5.83 -9.15 -5.13
N GLU A 76 -5.74 -8.60 -6.33
CA GLU A 76 -6.45 -7.38 -6.70
C GLU A 76 -7.73 -7.76 -7.45
N MET A 77 -8.81 -7.02 -7.21
CA MET A 77 -10.10 -7.25 -7.85
C MET A 77 -10.68 -5.97 -8.44
N CYS A 78 -11.59 -6.12 -9.40
CA CYS A 78 -12.45 -5.08 -9.95
C CYS A 78 -13.93 -5.36 -9.66
N VAL A 79 -14.81 -4.47 -10.12
CA VAL A 79 -16.27 -4.65 -10.07
C VAL A 79 -16.79 -4.92 -11.48
N THR A 80 -17.56 -5.99 -11.62
CA THR A 80 -18.25 -6.34 -12.86
C THR A 80 -19.76 -6.49 -12.65
N LEU A 81 -20.52 -6.21 -13.69
CA LEU A 81 -21.96 -6.44 -13.74
C LEU A 81 -22.29 -7.48 -14.82
N SER A 82 -23.38 -8.20 -14.66
CA SER A 82 -24.00 -8.88 -15.79
C SER A 82 -24.30 -7.86 -16.91
N GLU A 83 -24.36 -8.29 -18.17
CA GLU A 83 -24.78 -7.42 -19.27
C GLU A 83 -26.15 -6.76 -19.02
N ARG A 84 -27.03 -7.46 -18.30
CA ARG A 84 -28.36 -6.98 -17.87
C ARG A 84 -28.31 -6.03 -16.67
N ARG A 85 -27.17 -5.90 -15.99
CA ARG A 85 -26.92 -5.08 -14.79
C ARG A 85 -27.78 -5.45 -13.57
N ASP A 86 -28.30 -6.67 -13.55
CA ASP A 86 -29.11 -7.24 -12.46
C ASP A 86 -28.29 -8.07 -11.46
N ASP A 87 -27.02 -8.36 -11.78
CA ASP A 87 -26.09 -9.09 -10.92
C ASP A 87 -24.74 -8.35 -10.84
N ARG A 88 -24.24 -8.15 -9.62
CA ARG A 88 -23.00 -7.41 -9.33
C ARG A 88 -21.99 -8.28 -8.62
N ASP A 89 -20.83 -8.43 -9.23
CA ASP A 89 -19.66 -9.03 -8.62
C ASP A 89 -18.67 -7.92 -8.27
N SER A 90 -18.41 -7.74 -6.96
CA SER A 90 -17.52 -6.69 -6.45
C SER A 90 -16.07 -7.15 -6.27
N HIS A 91 -15.79 -8.42 -6.56
CA HIS A 91 -14.55 -9.13 -6.27
C HIS A 91 -14.04 -9.92 -7.48
N ALA A 92 -14.30 -9.43 -8.69
CA ALA A 92 -13.83 -10.06 -9.92
C ALA A 92 -12.30 -9.93 -10.04
N LEU A 93 -11.59 -11.05 -10.03
CA LEU A 93 -10.12 -11.13 -9.99
C LEU A 93 -9.44 -10.40 -11.16
N VAL A 94 -8.48 -9.51 -10.88
CA VAL A 94 -7.65 -8.82 -11.90
C VAL A 94 -6.15 -9.04 -11.73
N ARG A 95 -5.67 -9.36 -10.53
CA ARG A 95 -4.28 -9.81 -10.32
C ARG A 95 -4.24 -10.79 -9.17
N VAL A 96 -3.40 -11.81 -9.26
CA VAL A 96 -3.11 -12.72 -8.16
C VAL A 96 -1.61 -12.85 -7.98
N THR A 97 -1.15 -12.69 -6.75
CA THR A 97 0.23 -12.98 -6.37
C THR A 97 0.28 -14.05 -5.28
N LEU A 98 1.05 -15.11 -5.52
CA LEU A 98 1.37 -16.16 -4.57
C LEU A 98 2.89 -16.18 -4.36
N ILE A 99 3.32 -16.10 -3.11
CA ILE A 99 4.74 -16.15 -2.73
C ILE A 99 5.06 -17.38 -1.89
N ASP A 100 6.33 -17.75 -1.84
CA ASP A 100 6.82 -18.78 -0.92
C ASP A 100 6.77 -18.25 0.53
N GLY A 101 6.19 -19.03 1.46
CA GLY A 101 6.13 -18.63 2.87
C GLY A 101 7.43 -18.90 3.63
N GLU A 102 8.33 -19.73 3.10
CA GLU A 102 9.67 -19.92 3.67
C GLU A 102 10.64 -18.82 3.25
N ASP A 103 10.50 -18.33 2.02
CA ASP A 103 11.26 -17.20 1.48
C ASP A 103 10.30 -16.16 0.86
N PRO A 104 9.87 -15.14 1.63
CA PRO A 104 8.88 -14.16 1.19
C PRO A 104 9.32 -13.26 0.03
N ASP A 105 10.56 -13.36 -0.44
CA ASP A 105 11.05 -12.67 -1.64
C ASP A 105 10.88 -13.52 -2.92
N VAL A 106 10.50 -14.79 -2.79
CA VAL A 106 10.29 -15.71 -3.92
C VAL A 106 8.83 -15.69 -4.37
N ILE A 107 8.59 -15.17 -5.57
CA ILE A 107 7.29 -15.20 -6.24
C ILE A 107 7.09 -16.56 -6.91
N LEU A 108 6.00 -17.25 -6.55
CA LEU A 108 5.58 -18.52 -7.17
C LEU A 108 4.61 -18.28 -8.33
N VAL A 109 3.69 -17.33 -8.17
CA VAL A 109 2.71 -16.91 -9.17
C VAL A 109 2.54 -15.39 -9.09
N ASP A 110 2.59 -14.69 -10.20
CA ASP A 110 2.13 -13.29 -10.33
C ASP A 110 1.51 -13.13 -11.72
N LEU A 111 0.20 -12.94 -11.77
CA LEU A 111 -0.58 -12.96 -13.01
C LEU A 111 -1.61 -11.85 -13.02
N ILE A 112 -1.64 -11.07 -14.11
CA ILE A 112 -2.80 -10.24 -14.47
C ILE A 112 -3.87 -11.12 -15.08
N VAL A 113 -5.11 -10.99 -14.61
CA VAL A 113 -6.25 -11.79 -15.02
C VAL A 113 -7.21 -10.96 -15.85
N HIS A 114 -7.66 -11.53 -16.97
CA HIS A 114 -8.56 -10.90 -17.91
C HIS A 114 -9.93 -10.63 -17.28
N GLN A 115 -10.40 -9.40 -17.47
CA GLN A 115 -11.76 -8.99 -17.15
C GLN A 115 -12.28 -8.05 -18.26
N PRO A 116 -13.60 -8.02 -18.48
CA PRO A 116 -14.64 -8.86 -17.85
C PRO A 116 -14.71 -10.26 -18.48
N PRO A 117 -15.24 -11.29 -17.80
CA PRO A 117 -15.55 -12.57 -18.45
C PRO A 117 -16.73 -12.39 -19.43
N PRO A 118 -16.94 -13.36 -20.34
CA PRO A 118 -18.09 -13.34 -21.24
C PRO A 118 -19.43 -13.16 -20.51
N GLY A 119 -20.33 -12.34 -21.07
CA GLY A 119 -21.63 -12.04 -20.47
C GLY A 119 -21.60 -11.03 -19.33
N ARG A 120 -20.44 -10.39 -19.07
CA ARG A 120 -20.27 -9.35 -18.07
C ARG A 120 -19.60 -8.11 -18.66
N ILE A 121 -19.77 -6.99 -17.96
CA ILE A 121 -19.15 -5.69 -18.26
C ILE A 121 -18.41 -5.18 -17.03
N ILE A 122 -17.36 -4.39 -17.23
CA ILE A 122 -16.68 -3.68 -16.15
C ILE A 122 -17.58 -2.53 -15.66
N TYR A 123 -17.78 -2.46 -14.34
CA TYR A 123 -18.37 -1.31 -13.67
C TYR A 123 -17.32 -0.37 -13.12
N ASP A 124 -16.29 -0.94 -12.48
CA ASP A 124 -15.20 -0.17 -11.89
C ASP A 124 -13.93 -1.02 -11.90
N TYR A 125 -12.86 -0.51 -12.50
CA TYR A 125 -11.57 -1.19 -12.53
C TYR A 125 -10.84 -1.15 -11.19
N LYS A 126 -11.23 -0.27 -10.25
CA LYS A 126 -10.53 -0.03 -8.98
C LYS A 126 -9.05 0.37 -9.14
N THR A 127 -8.74 1.05 -10.24
CA THR A 127 -7.37 1.52 -10.54
C THR A 127 -6.82 2.46 -9.48
N ASP A 128 -7.68 3.21 -8.79
CA ASP A 128 -7.31 4.06 -7.65
C ASP A 128 -6.85 3.25 -6.43
N ILE A 129 -7.29 2.00 -6.30
CA ILE A 129 -6.91 1.10 -5.22
C ILE A 129 -5.58 0.41 -5.54
N HIS A 130 -5.45 -0.19 -6.73
CA HIS A 130 -4.34 -1.11 -7.06
C HIS A 130 -3.48 -0.70 -8.27
N GLY A 131 -3.75 0.46 -8.88
CA GLY A 131 -2.88 1.05 -9.91
C GLY A 131 -2.88 0.36 -11.29
N LEU A 132 -3.66 -0.71 -11.49
CA LEU A 132 -3.71 -1.44 -12.76
C LEU A 132 -4.61 -0.72 -13.75
N SER A 133 -4.12 -0.50 -14.98
CA SER A 133 -4.91 0.11 -16.04
C SER A 133 -5.93 -0.88 -16.61
N GLY A 134 -7.08 -0.35 -17.05
CA GLY A 134 -8.09 -1.17 -17.73
C GLY A 134 -7.57 -1.84 -19.00
N GLU A 135 -6.64 -1.20 -19.72
CA GLU A 135 -5.99 -1.77 -20.91
C GLU A 135 -5.14 -3.01 -20.57
N LEU A 136 -4.40 -2.96 -19.46
CA LEU A 136 -3.58 -4.08 -18.99
C LEU A 136 -4.47 -5.28 -18.60
N ILE A 137 -5.56 -5.00 -17.89
CA ILE A 137 -6.54 -6.00 -17.44
C ILE A 137 -7.24 -6.63 -18.65
N PHE A 138 -7.81 -5.81 -19.53
CA PHE A 138 -8.51 -6.25 -20.74
C PHE A 138 -7.58 -6.98 -21.71
N GLY A 139 -6.33 -6.52 -21.84
CA GLY A 139 -5.31 -7.12 -22.70
C GLY A 139 -4.75 -8.47 -22.22
N SER A 140 -5.03 -8.87 -20.97
CA SER A 140 -4.58 -10.16 -20.45
C SER A 140 -5.22 -11.32 -21.21
N LYS A 141 -4.45 -12.40 -21.38
CA LYS A 141 -4.90 -13.68 -21.97
C LYS A 141 -5.11 -14.77 -20.93
N ILE A 142 -4.98 -14.43 -19.65
CA ILE A 142 -5.13 -15.36 -18.53
C ILE A 142 -6.54 -15.20 -17.98
N ASP A 143 -7.36 -16.23 -18.05
CA ASP A 143 -8.66 -16.24 -17.38
C ASP A 143 -8.53 -16.72 -15.92
N VAL A 144 -9.62 -16.56 -15.14
CA VAL A 144 -9.69 -16.98 -13.74
C VAL A 144 -9.39 -18.48 -13.60
N ALA A 145 -9.84 -19.31 -14.54
CA ALA A 145 -9.61 -20.75 -14.50
C ALA A 145 -8.12 -21.11 -14.62
N ARG A 146 -7.39 -20.42 -15.49
CA ARG A 146 -5.94 -20.55 -15.65
C ARG A 146 -5.20 -20.00 -14.45
N ALA A 147 -5.57 -18.83 -13.94
CA ALA A 147 -4.97 -18.26 -12.73
C ALA A 147 -5.11 -19.22 -11.53
N ARG A 148 -6.31 -19.73 -11.29
CA ARG A 148 -6.57 -20.76 -10.28
C ARG A 148 -5.69 -21.99 -10.49
N LYS A 149 -5.56 -22.48 -11.73
CA LYS A 149 -4.74 -23.66 -12.02
C LYS A 149 -3.27 -23.43 -11.67
N GLU A 150 -2.73 -22.24 -11.91
CA GLU A 150 -1.35 -21.89 -11.56
C GLU A 150 -1.16 -21.84 -10.03
N VAL A 151 -2.08 -21.22 -9.29
CA VAL A 151 -2.07 -21.21 -7.82
C VAL A 151 -2.12 -22.64 -7.24
N LEU A 152 -3.00 -23.49 -7.77
CA LEU A 152 -3.17 -24.87 -7.32
C LEU A 152 -2.00 -25.80 -7.65
N LYS A 153 -0.96 -25.35 -8.38
CA LYS A 153 0.30 -26.11 -8.50
C LYS A 153 1.11 -26.11 -7.21
N HIS A 154 0.93 -25.07 -6.39
CA HIS A 154 1.68 -24.82 -5.16
C HIS A 154 0.83 -24.99 -3.91
N LEU A 155 -0.50 -24.83 -4.03
CA LEU A 155 -1.45 -24.93 -2.93
C LEU A 155 -2.11 -26.32 -2.89
N GLY A 156 -1.71 -27.14 -1.92
CA GLY A 156 -2.24 -28.49 -1.69
C GLY A 156 -3.17 -28.59 -0.48
N PRO A 157 -3.72 -29.79 -0.18
CA PRO A 157 -4.57 -30.02 0.99
C PRO A 157 -3.89 -29.69 2.33
N ASP A 158 -2.59 -29.99 2.43
CA ASP A 158 -1.79 -29.87 3.65
C ASP A 158 -1.02 -28.53 3.72
N THR A 159 -1.06 -27.72 2.67
CA THR A 159 -0.38 -26.41 2.62
C THR A 159 -1.07 -25.43 3.58
N VAL A 160 -0.31 -24.65 4.34
CA VAL A 160 -0.84 -23.50 5.09
C VAL A 160 -0.89 -22.29 4.16
N LEU A 161 -2.09 -21.76 3.94
CA LEU A 161 -2.30 -20.53 3.15
C LEU A 161 -2.35 -19.33 4.09
N VAL A 162 -1.38 -18.43 3.95
CA VAL A 162 -1.31 -17.16 4.69
C VAL A 162 -1.95 -16.04 3.86
N GLY A 163 -2.75 -15.20 4.49
CA GLY A 163 -3.31 -14.02 3.86
C GLY A 163 -3.99 -13.09 4.86
N HIS A 164 -4.58 -11.99 4.40
CA HIS A 164 -5.29 -11.03 5.26
C HIS A 164 -6.73 -10.83 4.77
N SER A 165 -7.71 -11.42 5.46
CA SER A 165 -9.07 -11.63 4.94
C SER A 165 -9.07 -12.41 3.62
N VAL A 166 -8.31 -13.52 3.60
CA VAL A 166 -8.00 -14.30 2.39
C VAL A 166 -9.20 -15.08 1.81
N ASP A 167 -10.33 -15.06 2.52
CA ASP A 167 -11.60 -15.60 2.03
C ASP A 167 -12.06 -14.92 0.74
N GLY A 168 -11.85 -13.59 0.62
CA GLY A 168 -12.17 -12.83 -0.59
C GLY A 168 -11.31 -13.25 -1.79
N ASP A 169 -10.02 -13.47 -1.57
CA ASP A 169 -9.07 -13.95 -2.58
C ASP A 169 -9.46 -15.34 -3.09
N LEU A 170 -9.71 -16.26 -2.15
CA LEU A 170 -10.16 -17.62 -2.47
C LEU A 170 -11.48 -17.62 -3.25
N ALA A 171 -12.42 -16.75 -2.86
CA ALA A 171 -13.70 -16.60 -3.54
C ALA A 171 -13.54 -16.09 -4.98
N SER A 172 -12.69 -15.09 -5.20
CA SER A 172 -12.41 -14.53 -6.53
C SER A 172 -11.85 -15.57 -7.52
N MET A 173 -11.17 -16.60 -6.99
CA MET A 173 -10.65 -17.73 -7.76
C MET A 173 -11.56 -18.97 -7.75
N MET A 174 -12.65 -18.96 -6.98
CA MET A 174 -13.50 -20.13 -6.73
C MET A 174 -12.71 -21.34 -6.19
N ILE A 175 -11.87 -21.10 -5.19
CA ILE A 175 -11.10 -22.11 -4.48
C ILE A 175 -11.66 -22.27 -3.07
N HIS A 176 -11.88 -23.50 -2.63
CA HIS A 176 -12.14 -23.80 -1.23
C HIS A 176 -10.88 -24.41 -0.59
N HIS A 177 -10.33 -23.72 0.40
CA HIS A 177 -9.16 -24.16 1.15
C HIS A 177 -9.38 -23.86 2.63
N SER A 178 -9.28 -24.89 3.47
CA SER A 178 -9.59 -24.77 4.90
C SER A 178 -8.38 -24.52 5.78
N ASN A 179 -7.16 -24.70 5.27
CA ASN A 179 -5.94 -24.56 6.07
C ASN A 179 -5.38 -23.14 6.00
N CYS A 180 -6.22 -22.16 6.30
CA CYS A 180 -5.91 -20.74 6.23
C CYS A 180 -5.37 -20.20 7.56
N LEU A 181 -4.25 -19.50 7.50
CA LEU A 181 -3.74 -18.60 8.51
C LEU A 181 -4.11 -17.18 8.06
N ASP A 182 -5.23 -16.68 8.58
CA ASP A 182 -5.74 -15.36 8.24
C ASP A 182 -5.31 -14.34 9.32
N THR A 183 -4.41 -13.43 8.95
CA THR A 183 -3.88 -12.44 9.90
C THR A 183 -4.93 -11.44 10.39
N ALA A 184 -6.04 -11.27 9.66
CA ALA A 184 -7.18 -10.47 10.11
C ALA A 184 -7.96 -11.14 11.26
N LEU A 185 -7.81 -12.46 11.42
CA LEU A 185 -8.41 -13.23 12.51
C LEU A 185 -7.46 -13.39 13.71
N LEU A 186 -6.13 -13.39 13.48
CA LEU A 186 -5.14 -13.49 14.55
C LEU A 186 -5.05 -12.25 15.43
N TYR A 187 -5.27 -11.07 14.86
CA TYR A 187 -5.09 -9.79 15.54
C TYR A 187 -6.40 -9.05 15.72
N LYS A 188 -6.53 -8.36 16.85
CA LYS A 188 -7.67 -7.50 17.17
C LYS A 188 -7.20 -6.13 17.64
N ARG A 189 -8.01 -5.13 17.35
CA ARG A 189 -7.93 -3.79 17.93
C ARG A 189 -8.35 -3.83 19.39
N MET A 190 -7.59 -3.14 20.24
CA MET A 190 -7.89 -2.94 21.66
C MET A 190 -8.97 -1.88 21.82
N ASP A 191 -9.81 -2.05 22.84
CA ASP A 191 -10.75 -1.04 23.33
C ASP A 191 -11.71 -0.47 22.28
N VAL A 192 -12.12 -1.30 21.32
CA VAL A 192 -13.13 -0.95 20.30
C VAL A 192 -14.29 -1.95 20.28
N PRO A 193 -15.49 -1.55 19.82
CA PRO A 193 -16.59 -2.48 19.59
C PRO A 193 -16.21 -3.59 18.62
N GLU A 194 -16.80 -4.79 18.76
CA GLU A 194 -16.45 -5.98 17.95
C GLU A 194 -16.54 -5.72 16.43
N ILE A 195 -17.50 -4.89 15.98
CA ILE A 195 -17.64 -4.52 14.56
C ILE A 195 -16.40 -3.80 13.98
N LYS A 196 -15.59 -3.19 14.85
CA LYS A 196 -14.34 -2.51 14.49
C LYS A 196 -13.12 -3.28 14.99
N SER A 197 -13.27 -4.48 15.54
CA SER A 197 -12.15 -5.23 16.15
C SER A 197 -11.12 -5.68 15.12
N THR A 198 -11.51 -5.90 13.87
CA THR A 198 -10.62 -6.38 12.80
C THR A 198 -9.71 -5.25 12.30
N PRO A 199 -8.38 -5.32 12.52
CA PRO A 199 -7.43 -4.35 11.98
C PRO A 199 -7.24 -4.55 10.47
N GLY A 200 -6.87 -3.50 9.76
CA GLY A 200 -6.44 -3.62 8.36
C GLY A 200 -4.95 -3.98 8.26
N LEU A 201 -4.50 -4.53 7.13
CA LEU A 201 -3.11 -4.95 6.95
C LEU A 201 -2.11 -3.81 7.19
N ARG A 202 -2.37 -2.60 6.67
CA ARG A 202 -1.51 -1.42 6.88
C ARG A 202 -1.35 -1.05 8.36
N GLU A 203 -2.40 -1.27 9.15
CA GLU A 203 -2.36 -1.03 10.59
C GLU A 203 -1.48 -2.08 11.28
N LEU A 204 -1.56 -3.35 10.85
CA LEU A 204 -0.70 -4.42 11.33
C LEU A 204 0.78 -4.14 11.01
N THR A 205 1.11 -3.76 9.77
CA THR A 205 2.51 -3.52 9.39
C THR A 205 3.14 -2.37 10.16
N VAL A 206 2.40 -1.27 10.37
CA VAL A 206 2.89 -0.12 11.13
C VAL A 206 3.07 -0.49 12.60
N GLN A 207 2.13 -1.22 13.20
CA GLN A 207 2.18 -1.48 14.64
C GLN A 207 3.09 -2.64 15.01
N LEU A 208 3.09 -3.73 14.24
CA LEU A 208 3.85 -4.94 14.52
C LEU A 208 5.26 -4.88 13.92
N LEU A 209 5.36 -4.50 12.64
CA LEU A 209 6.60 -4.57 11.86
C LEU A 209 7.36 -3.23 11.78
N LYS A 210 6.71 -2.13 12.16
CA LYS A 210 7.23 -0.75 11.99
C LYS A 210 7.49 -0.40 10.53
N ILE A 211 6.65 -0.91 9.64
CA ILE A 211 6.72 -0.70 8.19
C ILE A 211 5.47 0.06 7.73
N GLU A 212 5.68 1.18 7.06
CA GLU A 212 4.64 1.91 6.34
C GLU A 212 4.47 1.33 4.93
N MET A 213 3.24 0.98 4.58
CA MET A 213 2.90 0.52 3.24
C MET A 213 2.51 1.70 2.35
N PRO A 214 2.80 1.64 1.03
CA PRO A 214 2.29 2.61 0.07
C PRO A 214 0.76 2.73 0.09
N PRO A 215 0.21 3.89 -0.37
CA PRO A 215 -1.22 4.11 -0.41
C PRO A 215 -1.94 3.31 -1.51
N VAL A 216 -1.21 2.89 -2.55
CA VAL A 216 -1.70 2.02 -3.63
C VAL A 216 -1.38 0.57 -3.27
N HIS A 217 -2.34 -0.32 -3.45
CA HIS A 217 -2.20 -1.75 -3.22
C HIS A 217 -1.33 -2.40 -4.31
N ASP A 218 -0.50 -3.34 -3.87
CA ASP A 218 0.27 -4.21 -4.73
C ASP A 218 0.24 -5.61 -4.11
N SER A 219 -0.48 -6.53 -4.75
CA SER A 219 -0.61 -7.91 -4.26
C SER A 219 0.69 -8.62 -3.86
N PHE A 220 1.85 -8.32 -4.47
CA PHE A 220 3.11 -8.89 -4.00
C PHE A 220 3.50 -8.31 -2.63
N LEU A 221 3.49 -6.99 -2.49
CA LEU A 221 3.79 -6.34 -1.23
C LEU A 221 2.80 -6.76 -0.14
N ASP A 222 1.51 -6.83 -0.45
CA ASP A 222 0.46 -7.18 0.49
C ASP A 222 0.59 -8.65 0.95
N ALA A 223 0.83 -9.59 0.02
CA ALA A 223 1.14 -10.99 0.33
C ALA A 223 2.41 -11.13 1.20
N LYS A 224 3.45 -10.32 0.90
CA LYS A 224 4.68 -10.31 1.70
C LYS A 224 4.43 -9.76 3.10
N MET A 225 3.70 -8.66 3.23
CA MET A 225 3.44 -8.02 4.51
C MET A 225 2.57 -8.88 5.43
N THR A 226 1.57 -9.57 4.88
CA THR A 226 0.78 -10.53 5.66
C THR A 226 1.62 -11.75 6.07
N MET A 227 2.53 -12.23 5.21
CA MET A 227 3.48 -13.29 5.57
C MET A 227 4.41 -12.87 6.73
N LEU A 228 4.95 -11.65 6.68
CA LEU A 228 5.80 -11.11 7.75
C LEU A 228 5.01 -10.92 9.07
N ALA A 229 3.74 -10.51 8.99
CA ALA A 229 2.86 -10.45 10.16
C ALA A 229 2.60 -11.84 10.76
N ALA A 230 2.41 -12.87 9.92
CA ALA A 230 2.30 -14.25 10.38
C ALA A 230 3.60 -14.78 11.01
N GLN A 231 4.77 -14.43 10.45
CA GLN A 231 6.07 -14.74 11.04
C GLN A 231 6.25 -14.08 12.41
N TYR A 232 5.83 -12.82 12.55
CA TYR A 232 5.83 -12.11 13.83
C TYR A 232 4.99 -12.84 14.89
N ALA A 233 3.83 -13.38 14.51
CA ALA A 233 2.96 -14.15 15.39
C ALA A 233 3.58 -15.44 15.94
N LEU A 234 4.64 -15.97 15.32
CA LEU A 234 5.30 -17.20 15.78
C LEU A 234 5.95 -17.05 17.16
N THR A 235 6.47 -15.85 17.47
CA THR A 235 7.22 -15.58 18.71
C THR A 235 6.62 -14.47 19.56
N ASN A 236 5.58 -13.80 19.08
CA ASN A 236 5.03 -12.61 19.74
C ASN A 236 3.55 -12.80 20.13
N PRO A 237 3.02 -11.94 21.03
CA PRO A 237 1.61 -11.96 21.38
C PRO A 237 0.69 -11.73 20.16
N ILE A 238 -0.48 -12.38 20.20
CA ILE A 238 -1.58 -12.26 19.23
C ILE A 238 -2.86 -11.86 20.00
N GLY A 239 -3.97 -11.61 19.28
CA GLY A 239 -5.23 -11.17 19.89
C GLY A 239 -5.32 -9.64 19.98
N PRO A 240 -5.90 -9.07 21.07
CA PRO A 240 -6.11 -7.62 21.21
C PRO A 240 -4.78 -6.92 21.52
N VAL A 241 -3.98 -6.65 20.50
CA VAL A 241 -2.64 -6.03 20.62
C VAL A 241 -2.48 -4.78 19.75
N ILE A 242 -3.48 -4.48 18.91
CA ILE A 242 -3.45 -3.37 17.97
C ILE A 242 -4.12 -2.17 18.61
N VAL A 243 -3.41 -1.05 18.76
CA VAL A 243 -3.95 0.20 19.28
C VAL A 243 -4.74 0.88 18.16
N TYR A 244 -6.07 0.98 18.29
CA TYR A 244 -6.86 1.73 17.32
C TYR A 244 -6.65 3.24 17.51
N LYS A 245 -6.07 3.89 16.51
CA LYS A 245 -6.07 5.35 16.42
C LYS A 245 -7.21 5.74 15.48
N ALA A 246 -8.30 6.29 16.05
CA ALA A 246 -9.37 6.83 15.22
C ALA A 246 -8.78 7.87 14.26
N PRO A 247 -9.17 7.87 12.96
CA PRO A 247 -8.78 8.95 12.06
C PRO A 247 -9.24 10.28 12.68
N ALA A 248 -8.35 11.28 12.67
CA ALA A 248 -8.66 12.59 13.23
C ALA A 248 -9.92 13.13 12.55
N THR A 249 -11.04 13.13 13.27
CA THR A 249 -12.29 13.71 12.79
C THR A 249 -12.15 15.23 12.87
N THR A 250 -11.53 15.87 11.86
CA THR A 250 -11.74 17.30 11.63
C THR A 250 -13.06 17.49 10.90
N TRP A 251 -14.16 17.10 11.56
CA TRP A 251 -15.53 17.44 11.18
C TRP A 251 -16.34 17.65 12.46
N GLY A 252 -15.84 18.57 13.28
CA GLY A 252 -16.67 19.33 14.21
C GLY A 252 -16.69 20.79 13.74
N PRO A 253 -17.70 21.59 14.13
CA PRO A 253 -17.55 23.03 14.03
C PRO A 253 -16.24 23.43 14.70
N PRO A 254 -15.51 24.43 14.16
CA PRO A 254 -14.27 24.90 14.79
C PRO A 254 -14.54 25.14 16.28
N PRO A 255 -13.59 24.82 17.19
CA PRO A 255 -13.74 25.13 18.59
C PRO A 255 -14.13 26.60 18.70
N SER A 256 -15.29 26.87 19.33
CA SER A 256 -15.69 28.24 19.62
C SER A 256 -14.54 28.90 20.37
N GLU A 257 -13.98 29.97 19.81
CA GLU A 257 -12.97 30.77 20.48
C GLU A 257 -13.45 31.07 21.91
N PRO A 258 -12.59 30.90 22.94
CA PRO A 258 -12.97 31.25 24.29
C PRO A 258 -13.39 32.73 24.32
N SER A 259 -14.63 32.95 24.74
CA SER A 259 -15.22 34.26 24.95
C SER A 259 -14.28 35.11 25.82
N ALA A 260 -13.89 36.27 25.31
CA ALA A 260 -13.09 37.26 26.03
C ALA A 260 -13.90 37.83 27.20
N ASN A 261 -13.91 37.12 28.33
CA ASN A 261 -14.28 37.63 29.65
C ASN A 261 -13.56 36.81 30.73
N GLU A 262 -12.22 36.88 30.72
CA GLU A 262 -11.41 36.69 31.92
C GLU A 262 -10.52 37.93 32.13
N PRO A 263 -10.52 38.54 33.34
CA PRO A 263 -9.77 39.75 33.60
C PRO A 263 -8.32 39.43 33.96
N GLY A 264 -7.39 39.68 33.03
CA GLY A 264 -5.96 39.62 33.38
C GLY A 264 -4.98 39.31 32.25
N ALA A 265 -4.99 40.07 31.15
CA ALA A 265 -3.89 40.03 30.19
C ALA A 265 -3.59 41.42 29.62
N LYS A 266 -2.32 41.83 29.71
CA LYS A 266 -1.81 43.14 29.27
C LYS A 266 -1.81 43.24 27.73
N PRO A 267 -2.01 44.43 27.14
CA PRO A 267 -2.10 44.57 25.70
C PRO A 267 -0.72 44.41 25.04
N LEU A 268 -0.64 43.52 24.05
CA LEU A 268 0.49 43.43 23.13
C LEU A 268 0.33 44.47 22.02
N THR A 269 1.36 45.29 21.84
CA THR A 269 1.46 46.39 20.88
C THR A 269 1.58 45.88 19.44
N MET A 270 0.78 46.44 18.54
CA MET A 270 0.91 46.19 17.10
C MET A 270 2.16 46.88 16.52
N PRO A 271 2.95 46.21 15.66
CA PRO A 271 4.02 46.87 14.91
C PRO A 271 3.45 47.75 13.78
N PRO A 272 4.16 48.84 13.41
CA PRO A 272 3.66 49.82 12.45
C PRO A 272 3.67 49.30 11.01
N ARG A 273 2.66 49.74 10.26
CA ARG A 273 2.42 49.47 8.84
C ARG A 273 3.45 50.20 7.98
N ILE A 274 4.39 49.45 7.39
CA ILE A 274 5.33 49.98 6.39
C ILE A 274 4.55 50.28 5.10
N LYS A 275 4.51 51.55 4.70
CA LYS A 275 4.10 51.99 3.35
C LYS A 275 5.31 51.81 2.44
N SER A 276 5.19 50.99 1.39
CA SER A 276 6.15 51.02 0.29
C SER A 276 5.48 51.64 -0.94
N SER A 277 6.08 52.73 -1.41
CA SER A 277 5.81 53.41 -2.66
C SER A 277 6.78 52.87 -3.71
N ALA A 278 6.28 52.07 -4.65
CA ALA A 278 7.00 51.76 -5.88
C ALA A 278 6.01 51.74 -7.05
N LYS A 279 6.40 52.42 -8.15
CA LYS A 279 5.65 52.56 -9.40
C LYS A 279 5.40 51.19 -10.07
N PRO A 280 4.31 51.03 -10.84
CA PRO A 280 4.01 49.77 -11.51
C PRO A 280 4.98 49.55 -12.67
N ALA A 281 5.82 48.52 -12.56
CA ALA A 281 6.51 47.94 -13.70
C ALA A 281 5.50 47.12 -14.53
N ALA A 282 5.68 47.15 -15.85
CA ALA A 282 4.76 46.66 -16.86
C ALA A 282 4.18 45.25 -16.57
N ARG A 283 2.86 45.13 -16.75
CA ARG A 283 2.13 43.85 -16.75
C ARG A 283 2.74 42.92 -17.79
N ALA A 284 3.34 41.82 -17.34
CA ALA A 284 3.42 40.61 -18.14
C ALA A 284 1.99 40.13 -18.46
N PRO A 285 1.73 39.54 -19.64
CA PRO A 285 0.38 39.13 -20.02
C PRO A 285 -0.11 38.07 -19.03
N VAL A 286 -1.21 38.37 -18.35
CA VAL A 286 -1.96 37.41 -17.55
C VAL A 286 -2.55 36.40 -18.54
N MET A 287 -2.06 35.17 -18.55
CA MET A 287 -2.76 34.10 -19.28
C MET A 287 -4.15 33.97 -18.68
N ALA A 288 -5.17 34.18 -19.52
CA ALA A 288 -6.55 33.94 -19.15
C ALA A 288 -6.72 32.48 -18.71
N LEU A 289 -7.36 32.26 -17.56
CA LEU A 289 -7.80 30.94 -17.15
C LEU A 289 -8.79 30.40 -18.19
N PRO A 290 -8.65 29.15 -18.66
CA PRO A 290 -9.62 28.56 -19.58
C PRO A 290 -10.96 28.38 -18.87
N ARG A 291 -12.05 28.61 -19.60
CA ARG A 291 -13.42 28.32 -19.13
C ARG A 291 -13.61 26.80 -19.04
N PRO A 292 -14.49 26.29 -18.14
CA PRO A 292 -14.74 24.86 -18.06
C PRO A 292 -15.45 24.41 -19.36
N GLY A 293 -14.85 23.47 -20.10
CA GLY A 293 -15.46 22.85 -21.27
C GLY A 293 -14.63 22.78 -22.56
N GLN A 294 -13.33 23.04 -22.53
CA GLN A 294 -12.43 22.83 -23.67
C GLN A 294 -11.14 22.13 -23.21
N ASP A 295 -11.07 20.81 -23.39
CA ASP A 295 -9.95 19.94 -23.01
C ASP A 295 -8.96 19.77 -24.18
N ASP A 296 -8.12 20.78 -24.40
CA ASP A 296 -6.95 20.72 -25.28
C ASP A 296 -5.64 20.84 -24.47
N GLY A 297 -5.61 20.33 -23.23
CA GLY A 297 -4.46 20.46 -22.32
C GLY A 297 -3.34 19.42 -22.55
N PRO A 298 -2.05 19.73 -22.25
CA PRO A 298 -0.94 18.78 -22.35
C PRO A 298 -1.11 17.59 -21.39
N ALA A 299 -0.50 16.45 -21.73
CA ALA A 299 -0.65 15.24 -20.92
C ALA A 299 -0.06 15.42 -19.50
N ALA A 300 -0.67 14.78 -18.50
CA ALA A 300 -0.22 14.81 -17.11
C ALA A 300 1.06 13.99 -16.86
N GLN A 301 1.93 13.86 -17.86
CA GLN A 301 3.03 12.93 -17.86
C GLN A 301 4.32 13.62 -18.35
N TRP A 302 5.45 13.24 -17.76
CA TRP A 302 6.77 13.45 -18.36
C TRP A 302 7.32 12.18 -18.96
N VAL A 303 8.13 12.36 -20.00
CA VAL A 303 8.98 11.33 -20.55
C VAL A 303 10.42 11.66 -20.22
N ILE A 304 11.12 10.70 -19.62
CA ILE A 304 12.53 10.82 -19.26
C ILE A 304 13.35 9.89 -20.15
N HIS A 305 14.39 10.44 -20.79
CA HIS A 305 15.29 9.72 -21.68
C HIS A 305 16.75 9.89 -21.26
N ARG A 306 17.61 9.01 -21.79
CA ARG A 306 19.06 8.98 -21.52
C ARG A 306 19.39 8.68 -20.06
N ILE A 307 18.58 7.83 -19.43
CA ILE A 307 18.83 7.36 -18.06
C ILE A 307 20.00 6.36 -18.09
N PRO A 308 21.13 6.61 -17.41
CA PRO A 308 22.24 5.67 -17.36
C PRO A 308 21.90 4.45 -16.50
N LYS A 309 22.62 3.33 -16.69
CA LYS A 309 22.52 2.18 -15.78
C LYS A 309 22.95 2.60 -14.36
N GLY A 310 22.19 2.17 -13.35
CA GLY A 310 22.42 2.52 -11.95
C GLY A 310 21.51 3.63 -11.40
N ILE A 311 20.63 4.20 -12.22
CA ILE A 311 19.49 5.01 -11.79
C ILE A 311 18.24 4.15 -11.86
N PHE A 312 17.48 4.12 -10.76
CA PHE A 312 16.21 3.41 -10.65
C PHE A 312 15.04 4.39 -10.59
N ASN A 313 13.82 3.89 -10.77
CA ASN A 313 12.60 4.71 -10.69
C ASN A 313 12.46 5.39 -9.30
N SER A 314 12.90 4.73 -8.23
CA SER A 314 12.92 5.32 -6.89
C SER A 314 13.84 6.55 -6.77
N ASP A 315 14.96 6.56 -7.50
CA ASP A 315 15.89 7.69 -7.54
C ASP A 315 15.25 8.87 -8.29
N ILE A 316 14.56 8.58 -9.40
CA ILE A 316 13.81 9.56 -10.19
C ILE A 316 12.67 10.15 -9.37
N GLN A 317 11.87 9.32 -8.67
CA GLN A 317 10.80 9.78 -7.80
C GLN A 317 11.35 10.68 -6.67
N SER A 318 12.46 10.28 -6.05
CA SER A 318 13.12 11.07 -5.02
C SER A 318 13.63 12.40 -5.57
N PHE A 319 14.19 12.42 -6.78
CA PHE A 319 14.65 13.62 -7.46
C PHE A 319 13.50 14.57 -7.77
N VAL A 320 12.43 14.10 -8.40
CA VAL A 320 11.26 14.93 -8.75
C VAL A 320 10.68 15.58 -7.49
N THR A 321 10.38 14.79 -6.47
CA THR A 321 9.79 15.32 -5.23
C THR A 321 10.70 16.32 -4.52
N LYS A 322 12.03 16.07 -4.47
CA LYS A 322 12.98 16.96 -3.79
C LYS A 322 13.23 18.25 -4.56
N THR A 323 13.29 18.18 -5.89
CA THR A 323 13.64 19.34 -6.73
C THR A 323 12.44 20.23 -6.99
N THR A 324 11.25 19.66 -7.16
CA THR A 324 10.07 20.41 -7.59
C THR A 324 9.03 20.58 -6.49
N SER A 325 9.18 19.92 -5.33
CA SER A 325 8.16 19.88 -4.27
C SER A 325 6.79 19.37 -4.73
N VAL A 326 6.72 18.74 -5.91
CA VAL A 326 5.51 18.13 -6.46
C VAL A 326 5.70 16.62 -6.39
N VAL A 327 4.76 15.95 -5.73
CA VAL A 327 4.79 14.50 -5.62
C VAL A 327 4.19 13.91 -6.90
N PRO A 328 4.96 13.13 -7.69
CA PRO A 328 4.41 12.42 -8.84
C PRO A 328 3.47 11.31 -8.33
N GLU A 329 2.43 11.03 -9.12
CA GLU A 329 1.48 9.94 -8.85
C GLU A 329 2.14 8.57 -9.05
N MET A 330 2.96 8.46 -10.10
CA MET A 330 3.69 7.24 -10.41
C MET A 330 4.98 7.56 -11.16
N VAL A 331 6.04 6.80 -10.88
CA VAL A 331 7.25 6.75 -11.72
C VAL A 331 7.41 5.33 -12.23
N GLU A 332 7.24 5.15 -13.54
CA GLU A 332 7.39 3.85 -14.18
C GLU A 332 8.81 3.31 -13.99
N ASN A 333 8.94 1.98 -14.03
CA ASN A 333 10.25 1.34 -14.04
C ASN A 333 11.07 1.79 -15.24
N VAL A 334 12.38 1.96 -15.03
CA VAL A 334 13.30 2.35 -16.10
C VAL A 334 13.47 1.19 -17.08
N VAL A 335 12.99 1.37 -18.30
CA VAL A 335 13.13 0.39 -19.39
C VAL A 335 14.38 0.70 -20.19
N PHE A 336 15.33 -0.24 -20.21
CA PHE A 336 16.57 -0.11 -20.97
C PHE A 336 16.44 -0.79 -22.34
N LYS A 337 16.48 0.00 -23.42
CA LYS A 337 16.52 -0.53 -24.80
C LYS A 337 17.95 -0.70 -25.33
N SER A 338 18.93 -0.01 -24.73
CA SER A 338 20.35 -0.08 -25.09
C SER A 338 21.19 0.32 -23.85
N GLN A 339 22.30 1.03 -24.04
CA GLN A 339 23.09 1.63 -22.96
C GLN A 339 22.33 2.69 -22.15
N TRP A 340 21.23 3.21 -22.69
CA TRP A 340 20.36 4.21 -22.09
C TRP A 340 18.96 3.66 -21.82
N GLY A 341 18.39 4.06 -20.69
CA GLY A 341 17.03 3.79 -20.29
C GLY A 341 16.08 4.98 -20.51
N SER A 342 14.79 4.67 -20.42
CA SER A 342 13.70 5.62 -20.44
C SER A 342 12.61 5.20 -19.47
N CYS A 343 11.90 6.17 -18.90
CA CYS A 343 10.70 5.93 -18.08
C CYS A 343 9.75 7.12 -18.21
N SER A 344 8.51 6.92 -17.76
CA SER A 344 7.52 7.98 -17.68
C SER A 344 7.25 8.35 -16.23
N VAL A 345 6.97 9.63 -15.97
CA VAL A 345 6.54 10.15 -14.67
C VAL A 345 5.15 10.70 -14.81
N ASN A 346 4.18 10.10 -14.13
CA ASN A 346 2.79 10.52 -14.16
C ASN A 346 2.51 11.45 -12.97
N PHE A 347 1.73 12.49 -13.22
CA PHE A 347 1.31 13.48 -12.24
C PHE A 347 -0.21 13.48 -12.12
N PRO A 348 -0.76 13.88 -10.96
CA PRO A 348 -2.22 13.92 -10.74
C PRO A 348 -2.98 14.81 -11.73
N SER A 349 -2.31 15.78 -12.36
CA SER A 349 -2.89 16.56 -13.44
C SER A 349 -1.82 17.20 -14.34
N ALA A 350 -2.22 17.65 -15.52
CA ALA A 350 -1.39 18.43 -16.44
C ALA A 350 -0.78 19.67 -15.77
N MET A 351 -1.51 20.30 -14.86
CA MET A 351 -1.04 21.47 -14.12
C MET A 351 0.12 21.11 -13.18
N HIS A 352 0.04 19.97 -12.48
CA HIS A 352 1.14 19.47 -11.65
C HIS A 352 2.38 19.14 -12.49
N ALA A 353 2.19 18.47 -13.63
CA ALA A 353 3.27 18.15 -14.55
C ALA A 353 3.97 19.42 -15.07
N ASN A 354 3.20 20.45 -15.46
CA ASN A 354 3.75 21.71 -15.95
C ASN A 354 4.44 22.52 -14.86
N LEU A 355 3.84 22.60 -13.66
CA LEU A 355 4.44 23.30 -12.52
C LEU A 355 5.77 22.67 -12.14
N ALA A 356 5.80 21.34 -12.00
CA ALA A 356 7.02 20.63 -11.69
C ALA A 356 8.09 20.83 -12.78
N PHE A 357 7.69 20.91 -14.05
CA PHE A 357 8.62 21.02 -15.17
C PHE A 357 9.24 22.41 -15.22
N ALA A 358 8.45 23.43 -14.89
CA ALA A 358 8.92 24.82 -14.75
C ALA A 358 9.97 24.96 -13.64
N MET A 359 9.86 24.19 -12.54
CA MET A 359 10.79 24.23 -11.41
C MET A 359 12.13 23.53 -11.65
N LEU A 360 12.23 22.65 -12.67
CA LEU A 360 13.49 22.02 -13.03
C LEU A 360 14.50 23.06 -13.52
N THR A 361 15.71 23.02 -12.96
CA THR A 361 16.87 23.80 -13.41
C THR A 361 17.77 22.94 -14.30
N GLY A 362 18.23 23.49 -15.42
CA GLY A 362 19.05 22.76 -16.38
C GLY A 362 19.05 23.38 -17.78
N ASP A 363 19.89 22.86 -18.67
CA ASP A 363 19.97 23.36 -20.05
C ASP A 363 18.68 23.02 -20.81
N GLU A 364 18.03 24.05 -21.33
CA GLU A 364 16.86 23.91 -22.20
C GLU A 364 17.28 23.76 -23.66
N SER A 365 16.64 22.81 -24.34
CA SER A 365 16.77 22.61 -25.78
C SER A 365 15.43 22.23 -26.38
N LYS A 366 15.27 22.37 -27.68
CA LYS A 366 14.09 21.90 -28.39
C LYS A 366 14.38 20.55 -29.04
N ASP A 367 13.45 19.61 -28.94
CA ASP A 367 13.53 18.35 -29.68
C ASP A 367 13.03 18.53 -31.13
N PRO A 368 13.16 17.50 -32.00
CA PRO A 368 12.68 17.58 -33.39
C PRO A 368 11.17 17.81 -33.54
N LEU A 369 10.39 17.71 -32.45
CA LEU A 369 8.95 17.96 -32.39
C LEU A 369 8.62 19.31 -31.73
N ASP A 370 9.62 20.19 -31.61
CA ASP A 370 9.57 21.52 -30.98
C ASP A 370 9.19 21.51 -29.49
N ARG A 371 9.38 20.37 -28.79
CA ARG A 371 9.14 20.26 -27.35
C ARG A 371 10.32 20.80 -26.56
N VAL A 372 10.04 21.51 -25.47
CA VAL A 372 11.07 21.93 -24.52
C VAL A 372 11.59 20.69 -23.78
N VAL A 373 12.90 20.50 -23.85
CA VAL A 373 13.63 19.42 -23.18
C VAL A 373 14.61 20.04 -22.21
N LYS A 374 14.52 19.66 -20.95
CA LYS A 374 15.47 20.05 -19.91
C LYS A 374 16.48 18.93 -19.68
N LYS A 375 17.77 19.26 -19.73
CA LYS A 375 18.84 18.35 -19.29
C LYS A 375 19.12 18.59 -17.82
N VAL A 376 18.98 17.55 -17.01
CA VAL A 376 19.13 17.62 -15.55
C VAL A 376 20.22 16.67 -15.04
N GLU A 377 20.63 16.90 -13.81
CA GLU A 377 21.50 16.01 -13.05
C GLU A 377 20.67 15.29 -11.99
N VAL A 378 20.72 13.95 -11.97
CA VAL A 378 19.93 13.13 -11.04
C VAL A 378 20.88 12.33 -10.16
N PRO A 379 20.81 12.48 -8.82
CA PRO A 379 21.55 11.63 -7.90
C PRO A 379 20.86 10.29 -7.70
N ASN A 380 21.63 9.21 -7.61
CA ASN A 380 21.11 7.92 -7.13
C ASN A 380 21.08 7.87 -5.59
N LYS A 381 20.49 6.82 -5.02
CA LYS A 381 20.43 6.57 -3.57
C LYS A 381 21.80 6.59 -2.87
N ALA A 382 22.88 6.21 -3.57
CA ALA A 382 24.24 6.24 -3.05
C ALA A 382 24.91 7.64 -3.13
N GLY A 383 24.20 8.65 -3.65
CA GLY A 383 24.70 10.02 -3.81
C GLY A 383 25.56 10.24 -5.05
N THR A 384 25.69 9.25 -5.94
CA THR A 384 26.38 9.41 -7.23
C THR A 384 25.51 10.22 -8.18
N ILE A 385 26.04 11.32 -8.72
CA ILE A 385 25.32 12.24 -9.60
C ILE A 385 25.50 11.83 -11.06
N TYR A 386 24.38 11.61 -11.75
CA TYR A 386 24.35 11.28 -13.17
C TYR A 386 23.86 12.47 -13.99
N LYS A 387 24.64 12.87 -15.00
CA LYS A 387 24.40 14.08 -15.79
C LYS A 387 23.80 13.76 -17.16
N GLY A 388 23.12 14.76 -17.75
CA GLY A 388 22.66 14.70 -19.14
C GLY A 388 21.37 13.90 -19.35
N ILE A 389 20.62 13.66 -18.28
CA ILE A 389 19.30 13.02 -18.32
C ILE A 389 18.31 14.03 -18.89
N LYS A 390 17.51 13.62 -19.88
CA LYS A 390 16.59 14.50 -20.61
C LYS A 390 15.16 14.31 -20.10
N ILE A 391 14.51 15.39 -19.70
CA ILE A 391 13.11 15.42 -19.27
C ILE A 391 12.31 16.29 -20.23
N MET A 392 11.12 15.84 -20.62
CA MET A 392 10.16 16.57 -21.44
C MET A 392 8.72 16.24 -21.04
N THR A 393 7.79 17.17 -21.21
CA THR A 393 6.36 16.90 -21.04
C THR A 393 5.84 16.07 -22.22
N ALA A 394 4.97 15.10 -21.94
CA ALA A 394 4.31 14.30 -22.96
C ALA A 394 3.24 15.15 -23.68
N LYS A 395 3.09 14.95 -25.00
CA LYS A 395 1.88 15.35 -25.72
C LYS A 395 0.92 14.16 -25.73
N LYS A 396 -0.38 14.43 -25.60
CA LYS A 396 -1.44 13.44 -25.85
C LYS A 396 -1.31 12.91 -27.29
#